data_AF-A0A7X8WL37-F1
#
_entry.id   AF-A0A7X8WL37-F1
#
_cell.length_a   1.000
_cell.length_b   1.000
_cell.length_c   1.000
_cell.angle_alpha   90.00
_cell.angle_beta   90.00
_cell.angle_gamma   90.00
#
_symmetry.space_group_name_H-M   'P 1'
#
loop_
_entity.id
_entity.type
_entity.pdbx_description
1 polymer ?
#
loop_
_entity_poly.entity_id
_entity_poly.type
_entity_poly.pdbx_seq_one_letter_code
_entity_poly.pdbx_strand_id
1 'polypeptide(L)' 'DTTERPEALKSGTVHLVGTNHDLIVNEVSTLLNDAAAYEKMSKAVNPYGDGQACNRIVRALHGEKVERYQY' A
#
# COMPACT_ATOMS: atom_id res chain seq x y z
N ASP A 1 -17.48 -5.43 -3.43
CA ASP A 1 -16.08 -5.87 -3.53
C ASP A 1 -15.45 -5.94 -2.14
N THR A 2 -14.67 -6.99 -1.88
CA THR A 2 -14.05 -7.27 -0.57
C THR A 2 -12.57 -7.58 -0.77
N THR A 3 -11.73 -7.13 0.15
CA THR A 3 -10.30 -7.46 0.17
C THR A 3 -9.89 -7.89 1.58
N GLU A 4 -8.97 -8.83 1.64
CA GLU A 4 -8.25 -9.28 2.84
C GLU A 4 -7.21 -8.26 3.33
N ARG A 5 -7.00 -7.17 2.58
CA ARG A 5 -5.99 -6.13 2.82
C ARG A 5 -6.60 -4.72 2.93
N PRO A 6 -7.54 -4.47 3.85
CA PRO A 6 -8.23 -3.18 3.97
C PRO A 6 -7.29 -2.01 4.30
N GLU A 7 -6.12 -2.27 4.89
CA GLU A 7 -5.09 -1.29 5.19
C GLU A 7 -4.49 -0.63 3.94
N ALA A 8 -4.33 -1.37 2.83
CA ALA A 8 -3.81 -0.80 1.58
C ALA A 8 -4.82 0.13 0.89
N LEU A 9 -6.13 -0.13 1.08
CA LEU A 9 -7.18 0.79 0.63
C LEU A 9 -7.14 2.08 1.46
N LYS A 10 -6.96 1.96 2.77
CA LYS A 10 -6.88 3.12 3.69
C LYS A 10 -5.64 3.97 3.42
N SER A 11 -4.50 3.37 3.09
CA SER A 11 -3.28 4.10 2.77
C SER A 11 -3.34 4.80 1.40
N GLY A 12 -4.30 4.41 0.55
CA GLY A 12 -4.41 4.92 -0.83
C GLY A 12 -3.40 4.29 -1.80
N THR A 13 -2.68 3.25 -1.37
CA THR A 13 -1.73 2.51 -2.22
C THR A 13 -2.45 1.62 -3.23
N VAL A 14 -3.67 1.18 -2.93
CA VAL A 14 -4.50 0.40 -3.85
C VAL A 14 -5.90 0.99 -3.95
N HIS A 15 -6.55 0.76 -5.10
CA HIS A 15 -7.94 1.09 -5.34
C HIS A 15 -8.68 -0.15 -5.83
N LEU A 16 -9.87 -0.40 -5.28
CA LEU A 16 -10.65 -1.60 -5.60
C LEU A 16 -11.65 -1.30 -6.72
N VAL A 17 -11.38 -1.84 -7.91
CA VAL A 17 -12.11 -1.52 -9.15
C VAL A 17 -13.01 -2.67 -9.63
N GLY A 18 -13.07 -3.78 -8.88
CA GLY A 18 -13.85 -4.96 -9.24
C GLY A 18 -13.37 -5.59 -10.56
N THR A 19 -14.30 -6.18 -11.32
CA THR A 19 -14.02 -6.88 -12.59
C THR A 19 -14.74 -6.27 -13.80
N ASN A 20 -15.30 -5.07 -13.65
CA ASN A 20 -15.96 -4.37 -14.75
C ASN A 20 -14.88 -3.79 -15.70
N HIS A 21 -14.93 -4.20 -16.97
CA HIS A 21 -13.97 -3.80 -17.99
C HIS A 21 -13.84 -2.27 -18.12
N ASP A 22 -14.96 -1.56 -18.25
CA ASP A 22 -14.94 -0.12 -18.52
C ASP A 22 -14.41 0.66 -17.32
N LEU A 23 -14.73 0.21 -16.11
CA LEU A 23 -14.18 0.78 -14.87
C LEU A 23 -12.66 0.57 -14.80
N ILE A 24 -12.17 -0.65 -15.10
CA ILE A 24 -10.73 -0.93 -15.12
C ILE A 24 -10.00 -0.01 -16.11
N VAL A 25 -10.52 0.14 -17.33
CA VAL A 25 -9.91 1.00 -18.35
C VAL A 25 -9.90 2.46 -17.91
N ASN A 26 -10.99 2.94 -17.31
CA ASN A 26 -11.10 4.33 -16.86
C ASN A 26 -10.10 4.66 -15.72
N GLU A 27 -9.99 3.78 -14.72
CA GLU A 27 -9.11 3.98 -13.57
C GLU A 27 -7.62 3.95 -13.98
N VAL A 28 -7.25 3.01 -14.85
CA VAL A 28 -5.89 2.97 -15.42
C VAL A 28 -5.61 4.21 -16.27
N SER A 29 -6.57 4.61 -17.11
CA SER A 29 -6.42 5.81 -17.95
C SER A 29 -6.27 7.07 -17.12
N THR A 30 -6.92 7.16 -15.97
CA THR A 30 -6.77 8.29 -15.03
C THR A 30 -5.33 8.36 -14.51
N LEU A 31 -4.76 7.24 -14.08
CA LEU A 31 -3.36 7.21 -13.61
C LEU A 31 -2.33 7.51 -14.71
N LEU A 32 -2.64 7.20 -15.97
CA LEU A 32 -1.75 7.50 -17.10
C LEU A 32 -1.80 8.97 -17.55
N ASN A 33 -2.97 9.61 -17.44
CA ASN A 33 -3.19 10.96 -17.97
C ASN A 33 -3.16 12.06 -16.90
N ASP A 34 -3.34 11.72 -15.63
CA ASP A 34 -3.26 12.64 -14.49
C ASP A 34 -2.01 12.36 -13.64
N ALA A 35 -0.99 13.19 -13.83
CA ALA A 35 0.27 13.09 -13.10
C ALA A 35 0.08 13.30 -11.58
N ALA A 36 -0.88 14.13 -11.15
CA ALA A 36 -1.13 14.35 -9.73
C ALA A 36 -1.80 13.14 -9.08
N ALA A 37 -2.73 12.49 -9.78
CA ALA A 37 -3.34 11.24 -9.34
C ALA A 37 -2.29 10.13 -9.21
N TYR A 38 -1.41 9.99 -10.20
CA TYR A 38 -0.30 9.04 -10.16
C TYR A 38 0.68 9.33 -9.02
N GLU A 39 1.09 10.58 -8.84
CA GLU A 39 2.05 10.95 -7.80
C GLU A 39 1.47 10.67 -6.40
N LYS A 40 0.19 10.98 -6.19
CA LYS A 40 -0.51 10.69 -4.94
C LYS A 40 -0.53 9.20 -4.62
N MET A 41 -0.86 8.34 -5.59
CA MET A 41 -0.93 6.89 -5.38
C MET A 41 0.47 6.26 -5.24
N SER A 42 1.43 6.66 -6.09
CA SER A 42 2.79 6.10 -6.08
C SER A 42 3.59 6.46 -4.82
N LYS A 43 3.29 7.60 -4.20
CA LYS A 43 3.89 8.03 -2.92
C LYS A 43 3.06 7.67 -1.69
N ALA A 44 1.94 6.98 -1.87
CA ALA A 44 1.12 6.50 -0.76
C ALA A 44 1.95 5.59 0.15
N VAL A 45 1.76 5.71 1.46
CA VAL A 45 2.53 4.94 2.44
C VAL A 45 2.23 3.45 2.28
N ASN A 46 3.26 2.62 2.20
CA ASN A 46 3.09 1.18 2.13
C ASN A 46 2.80 0.62 3.54
N PRO A 47 1.57 0.17 3.84
CA PRO A 47 1.21 -0.28 5.18
C PRO A 47 1.93 -1.58 5.59
N TYR A 48 2.58 -2.27 4.63
CA TYR A 48 3.27 -3.54 4.87
C TYR A 48 4.69 -3.38 5.41
N GLY A 49 5.22 -2.17 5.44
CA GLY A 49 6.48 -1.88 6.09
C GLY A 49 7.42 -1.02 5.30
N ASP A 50 8.57 -0.83 5.92
CA ASP A 50 9.69 0.02 5.50
C ASP A 50 10.94 -0.80 5.14
N GLY A 51 10.79 -2.11 4.94
CA GLY A 51 11.89 -3.02 4.61
C GLY A 51 12.74 -3.49 5.79
N GLN A 52 12.44 -3.10 7.03
CA GLN A 52 13.26 -3.46 8.20
C GLN A 52 12.76 -4.70 8.97
N ALA A 53 11.77 -5.42 8.44
CA ALA A 53 11.12 -6.53 9.13
C ALA A 53 12.11 -7.60 9.63
N CYS A 54 13.04 -8.05 8.79
CA CYS A 54 14.01 -9.09 9.16
C CYS A 54 14.88 -8.68 10.35
N ASN A 55 15.43 -7.45 10.32
CA ASN A 55 16.25 -6.92 11.41
C ASN A 55 15.45 -6.85 12.72
N ARG A 56 14.21 -6.33 12.65
CA ARG A 56 13.30 -6.26 13.80
C ARG A 56 12.99 -7.64 14.39
N ILE A 57 12.75 -8.65 13.54
CA ILE A 57 12.46 -10.01 13.98
C ILE A 57 13.67 -10.62 14.70
N VAL A 58 14.87 -10.52 14.13
CA VAL A 58 16.09 -11.06 14.76
C VAL A 58 16.32 -10.41 16.13
N ARG A 59 16.19 -9.09 16.23
CA ARG A 59 16.33 -8.34 17.48
C ARG A 59 15.29 -8.77 18.53
N ALA A 60 14.03 -8.94 18.12
CA ALA A 60 12.99 -9.43 19.02
C ALA A 60 13.29 -10.84 19.55
N LEU A 61 13.78 -11.74 18.70
CA LEU A 61 14.17 -13.10 19.11
C LEU A 61 15.35 -13.11 20.09
N HIS A 62 16.24 -12.11 20.00
CA HIS A 62 17.33 -11.90 20.96
C HIS A 62 16.91 -11.14 22.23
N GLY A 63 15.62 -10.78 22.38
CA GLY A 63 15.11 -10.04 23.54
C GLY A 63 15.48 -8.55 23.55
N GLU A 64 15.90 -7.99 22.42
CA GLU A 64 16.24 -6.58 22.30
C GLU A 64 14.99 -5.70 22.11
N LYS A 65 15.11 -4.41 22.43
CA LYS A 65 14.08 -3.43 22.14
C LYS A 65 13.97 -3.20 20.63
N VAL A 66 12.76 -3.31 20.09
CA VAL A 66 12.45 -3.13 18.67
C VAL A 66 11.55 -1.92 18.46
N GLU A 67 11.91 -1.02 17.56
CA GLU A 67 11.05 0.08 17.14
C GLU A 67 9.92 -0.44 16.24
N ARG A 68 8.68 -0.05 16.55
CA ARG A 68 7.52 -0.43 15.75
C ARG A 68 7.45 0.42 14.50
N TYR A 69 7.15 -0.22 13.37
CA TYR A 69 6.71 0.51 12.19
C TYR A 69 5.36 1.17 12.50
N GLN A 70 5.27 2.47 12.21
CA GLN A 70 4.05 3.26 12.32
C GLN A 70 3.88 3.97 10.97
N TYR A 71 2.67 3.93 10.41
CA TYR A 71 2.29 4.64 9.20
C TYR A 71 1.14 5.60 9.47
#